data_AF-A0A1F3BD11-F1
#
_entry.id   AF-A0A1F3BD11-F1
#
_cell.length_a   1.000
_cell.length_b   1.000
_cell.length_c   1.000
_cell.angle_alpha   90.00
_cell.angle_beta   90.00
_cell.angle_gamma   90.00
#
_symmetry.space_group_name_H-M   'P 1'
#
loop_
_entity.id
_entity.type
_entity.pdbx_description
1 polymer ?
#
loop_
_entity_poly.entity_id
_entity_poly.type
_entity_poly.pdbx_seq_one_letter_code
_entity_poly.pdbx_strand_id
1 'polypeptide(L)'
;MRIDEIRNGMRNIHIEGKIVDMNQFMLVLDDETGRTFVRYNYRNLAKPVQKGDHVKIDNGQAVNYSGILQLKLPRNGTVTPTQ
;
A
#
# COMPACT_ATOMS: atom_id res chain seq x y z
N MET A 1 2.51 11.14 2.08
CA MET A 1 3.12 11.54 0.79
C MET A 1 2.24 11.05 -0.34
N ARG A 2 2.47 11.51 -1.58
CA ARG A 2 1.71 11.07 -2.76
C ARG A 2 2.37 9.85 -3.43
N ILE A 3 1.59 9.06 -4.17
CA ILE A 3 2.09 7.84 -4.83
C ILE A 3 3.12 8.15 -5.92
N ASP A 4 2.92 9.22 -6.69
CA ASP A 4 3.82 9.65 -7.77
C ASP A 4 5.18 10.17 -7.30
N GLU A 5 5.31 10.48 -6.00
CA GLU A 5 6.56 10.86 -5.35
C GLU A 5 7.40 9.64 -4.93
N ILE A 6 6.82 8.44 -4.91
CA ILE A 6 7.51 7.23 -4.43
C ILE A 6 8.66 6.89 -5.38
N ARG A 7 9.83 6.62 -4.81
CA ARG A 7 11.03 6.15 -5.53
C ARG A 7 11.56 4.88 -4.88
N ASN A 8 12.19 4.03 -5.69
CA ASN A 8 12.80 2.79 -5.22
C ASN A 8 13.78 3.05 -4.05
N GLY A 9 13.73 2.22 -3.01
CA GLY A 9 14.62 2.31 -1.85
C GLY A 9 14.09 3.18 -0.70
N MET A 10 13.02 3.96 -0.92
CA MET A 10 12.37 4.72 0.16
C MET A 10 11.78 3.80 1.23
N ARG A 11 11.82 4.24 2.49
CA ARG A 11 11.32 3.53 3.67
C ARG A 11 10.45 4.46 4.51
N ASN A 12 9.73 3.91 5.49
CA ASN A 12 8.80 4.66 6.34
C ASN A 12 7.78 5.45 5.49
N ILE A 13 7.28 4.83 4.42
CA ILE A 13 6.32 5.46 3.52
C ILE A 13 4.95 5.44 4.17
N HIS A 14 4.29 6.59 4.15
CA HIS A 14 2.92 6.78 4.62
C HIS A 14 2.08 7.36 3.48
N ILE A 15 1.09 6.59 3.02
CA ILE A 15 0.18 6.98 1.93
C ILE A 15 -1.25 6.62 2.28
N GLU A 16 -2.20 7.26 1.62
CA GLU A 16 -3.63 7.00 1.73
C GLU A 16 -4.23 6.96 0.33
N GLY A 17 -5.25 6.13 0.14
CA GLY A 17 -5.95 6.03 -1.14
C GLY A 17 -7.04 4.98 -1.12
N LYS A 18 -7.67 4.78 -2.27
CA LYS A 18 -8.74 3.81 -2.48
C LYS A 18 -8.17 2.48 -2.96
N ILE A 19 -8.66 1.36 -2.41
CA ILE A 19 -8.37 0.03 -2.94
C ILE A 19 -9.18 -0.14 -4.24
N VAL A 20 -8.50 -0.09 -5.38
CA VAL A 20 -9.14 -0.29 -6.70
C VAL A 20 -9.10 -1.74 -7.17
N ASP A 21 -8.18 -2.54 -6.64
CA ASP A 21 -8.11 -3.98 -6.83
C ASP A 21 -7.38 -4.67 -5.68
N MET A 22 -7.66 -5.94 -5.43
CA MET A 22 -6.96 -6.71 -4.40
C MET A 22 -7.07 -8.23 -4.56
N ASN A 23 -6.08 -8.91 -3.98
CA ASN A 23 -6.12 -10.34 -3.70
C ASN A 23 -5.57 -10.60 -2.29
N GLN A 24 -5.39 -11.87 -1.93
CA GLN A 24 -4.96 -12.29 -0.58
C GLN A 24 -3.58 -11.77 -0.14
N PHE A 25 -2.75 -11.26 -1.05
CA PHE A 25 -1.35 -10.87 -0.78
C PHE A 25 -1.00 -9.46 -1.27
N MET A 26 -1.88 -8.82 -2.03
CA MET A 26 -1.58 -7.58 -2.74
C MET A 26 -2.83 -6.70 -2.86
N LEU A 27 -2.64 -5.40 -2.64
CA LEU A 27 -3.61 -4.35 -2.91
C LEU A 27 -3.10 -3.49 -4.07
N VAL A 28 -4.02 -2.92 -4.86
CA VAL A 28 -3.74 -1.79 -5.75
C VAL A 28 -4.39 -0.56 -5.13
N LEU A 29 -3.55 0.39 -4.71
CA LEU A 29 -3.98 1.64 -4.12
C LEU A 29 -3.94 2.74 -5.18
N ASP A 30 -5.01 3.54 -5.25
CA ASP A 30 -5.13 4.72 -6.10
C ASP A 30 -5.35 5.95 -5.21
N ASP A 31 -4.51 6.98 -5.38
CA ASP A 31 -4.61 8.24 -4.62
C ASP A 31 -4.88 9.45 -5.51
N GLU A 32 -5.28 9.25 -6.78
CA GLU A 32 -5.44 10.25 -7.85
C GLU A 32 -4.15 10.72 -8.52
N THR A 33 -3.00 10.71 -7.81
CA THR A 33 -1.69 11.04 -8.42
C THR A 33 -1.06 9.83 -9.09
N GLY A 34 -1.43 8.63 -8.67
CA GLY A 34 -0.99 7.41 -9.33
C GLY A 34 -1.56 6.16 -8.67
N ARG A 35 -1.05 5.02 -9.13
CA ARG A 35 -1.37 3.70 -8.57
C ARG A 35 -0.10 3.01 -8.11
N THR A 36 -0.21 2.27 -7.01
CA THR A 36 0.88 1.42 -6.55
C THR A 36 0.38 0.09 -6.04
N PHE A 37 1.20 -0.95 -6.23
CA PHE A 37 0.98 -2.24 -5.62
C PHE A 37 1.47 -2.22 -4.18
N VAL A 38 0.64 -2.67 -3.25
CA VAL A 38 1.01 -2.83 -1.84
C VAL A 38 0.97 -4.32 -1.49
N ARG A 39 2.15 -4.92 -1.33
CA ARG A 39 2.29 -6.30 -0.86
C ARG A 39 2.20 -6.34 0.66
N TYR A 40 1.25 -7.11 1.18
CA TYR A 40 0.96 -7.20 2.60
C TYR A 40 0.82 -8.66 3.06
N ASN A 41 0.79 -8.86 4.38
CA ASN A 41 0.38 -10.11 5.01
C ASN A 41 -0.88 -9.85 5.82
N TYR A 42 -1.68 -10.87 6.11
CA TYR A 42 -2.91 -10.74 6.91
C TYR A 42 -2.71 -9.97 8.22
N ARG A 43 -1.60 -10.21 8.94
CA ARG A 43 -1.24 -9.47 10.17
C ARG A 43 -1.03 -7.96 10.02
N ASN A 44 -0.84 -7.48 8.79
CA ASN A 44 -0.69 -6.04 8.53
C ASN A 44 -2.06 -5.35 8.50
N LEU A 45 -3.15 -6.10 8.37
CA LEU A 45 -4.49 -5.53 8.39
C LEU A 45 -4.90 -5.22 9.83
N ALA A 46 -5.17 -3.95 10.14
CA ALA A 46 -5.74 -3.56 11.43
C ALA A 46 -7.20 -4.03 11.58
N LYS A 47 -7.91 -4.07 10.44
CA LYS A 47 -9.28 -4.58 10.28
C LYS A 47 -9.40 -5.20 8.88
N PRO A 48 -10.40 -6.07 8.63
CA PRO A 48 -10.71 -6.53 7.27
C PRO A 48 -10.93 -5.34 6.34
N VAL A 49 -10.44 -5.45 5.10
CA VAL A 49 -10.59 -4.46 4.03
C VAL A 49 -11.04 -5.15 2.76
N GLN A 50 -11.71 -4.41 1.89
CA GLN A 50 -12.21 -4.87 0.60
C GLN A 50 -11.99 -3.83 -0.49
N LYS A 51 -12.17 -4.26 -1.75
CA LYS A 51 -12.17 -3.35 -2.90
C LYS A 51 -13.23 -2.27 -2.71
N GLY A 52 -12.85 -1.02 -2.95
CA GLY A 52 -13.69 0.15 -2.75
C GLY A 52 -13.39 0.93 -1.48
N ASP A 53 -12.77 0.29 -0.47
CA ASP A 53 -12.43 0.95 0.79
C ASP A 53 -11.34 2.00 0.58
N HIS A 54 -11.44 3.09 1.33
CA HIS A 54 -10.32 3.99 1.54
C HIS A 54 -9.47 3.45 2.68
N VAL A 55 -8.16 3.44 2.49
CA VAL A 55 -7.22 2.93 3.48
C VAL A 55 -6.00 3.82 3.60
N LYS A 56 -5.49 3.88 4.82
CA LYS A 56 -4.18 4.41 5.13
C LYS A 56 -3.16 3.28 5.25
N ILE A 57 -2.03 3.44 4.57
CA ILE A 57 -0.87 2.56 4.63
C ILE A 57 0.22 3.25 5.46
N ASP A 58 0.63 2.60 6.55
CA ASP A 58 1.71 3.08 7.41
C ASP A 58 2.94 2.18 7.32
N ASN A 59 4.11 2.83 7.23
CA ASN A 59 5.43 2.20 7.27
C ASN A 59 5.68 1.20 6.12
N GLY A 60 5.42 1.65 4.89
CA GLY A 60 5.77 0.93 3.66
C GLY A 60 7.25 1.06 3.27
N GLN A 61 7.74 0.10 2.49
CA GLN A 61 9.07 0.12 1.87
C GLN A 61 8.94 0.01 0.36
N ALA A 62 9.45 0.99 -0.39
CA ALA A 62 9.47 0.97 -1.83
C ALA A 62 10.57 0.04 -2.33
N VAL A 63 10.16 -0.99 -3.07
CA VAL A 63 11.05 -1.98 -3.67
C VAL A 63 10.69 -2.18 -5.13
N ASN A 64 11.71 -2.37 -5.96
CA ASN A 64 11.52 -2.83 -7.32
C ASN A 64 11.52 -4.36 -7.35
N TYR A 65 10.46 -4.95 -7.89
CA TYR A 65 10.35 -6.40 -8.11
C TYR A 65 10.06 -6.65 -9.59
N SER A 66 11.01 -7.27 -10.29
CA SER A 66 10.92 -7.56 -11.73
C SER A 66 10.57 -6.34 -12.60
N GLY A 67 11.13 -5.17 -12.28
CA GLY A 67 10.89 -3.92 -13.00
C GLY A 67 9.71 -3.09 -12.47
N ILE A 68 8.87 -3.65 -11.59
CA ILE A 68 7.68 -2.99 -11.06
C ILE A 68 7.99 -2.37 -9.70
N LEU A 69 7.75 -1.07 -9.56
CA LEU A 69 7.81 -0.38 -8.28
C LEU A 69 6.57 -0.73 -7.45
N GLN A 70 6.80 -1.27 -6.25
CA GLN A 70 5.74 -1.64 -5.32
C GLN A 70 6.13 -1.28 -3.89
N LEU A 71 5.14 -1.18 -3.02
CA LEU A 71 5.33 -1.10 -1.57
C LEU A 71 5.29 -2.50 -0.96
N LYS A 72 6.32 -2.85 -0.21
CA LYS A 72 6.36 -4.02 0.66
C LYS A 72 6.09 -3.59 2.10
N LEU A 73 5.09 -4.20 2.74
CA LEU A 73 4.87 -3.97 4.17
C LEU A 73 5.76 -4.88 5.04
N PRO A 74 6.58 -4.31 5.94
CA PRO A 74 7.30 -5.05 6.95
C PRO A 74 6.35 -5.56 8.04
N ARG A 75 6.89 -6.27 9.04
CA ARG A 75 6.12 -6.80 10.19
C ARG A 75 5.35 -5.73 10.94
N ASN A 76 5.91 -4.53 11.04
CA ASN A 76 5.36 -3.36 11.72
C ASN A 76 4.71 -2.35 10.75
N GLY A 77 4.42 -2.76 9.50
CA GLY A 77 3.60 -1.98 8.59
C GLY A 77 2.12 -2.28 8.81
N THR A 78 1.26 -1.30 8.56
CA THR A 78 -0.18 -1.42 8.86
C THR A 78 -1.04 -0.90 7.70
N VAL A 79 -2.16 -1.57 7.45
CA VAL A 79 -3.26 -1.13 6.60
C VAL A 79 -4.45 -0.84 7.50
N THR A 80 -4.94 0.40 7.49
CA THR A 80 -6.07 0.83 8.33
C THR A 80 -7.16 1.41 7.44
N PRO A 81 -8.38 0.83 7.41
CA PRO A 81 -9.49 1.46 6.69
C PRO A 81 -9.84 2.82 7.30
N THR A 82 -10.03 3.80 6.41
CA THR A 82 -10.53 5.15 6.70
C THR A 82 -12.00 5.21 6.28
N GLN A 83 -12.83 5.88 7.09
CA GLN A 83 -14.28 5.97 6.85
C GLN A 83 -14.59 6.79 5.61
#